data_AF-A0AA88CUT5-F1
#
_entry.id   AF-A0AA88CUT5-F1
#
_cell.length_a   1.000
_cell.length_b   1.000
_cell.length_c   1.000
_cell.angle_alpha   90.00
_cell.angle_beta   90.00
_cell.angle_gamma   90.00
#
_symmetry.space_group_name_H-M   'P 1'
#
loop_
_entity.id
_entity.type
_entity.pdbx_description
1 polymer ?
#
loop_
_entity_poly.entity_id
_entity_poly.type
_entity_poly.pdbx_seq_one_letter_code
_entity_poly.pdbx_strand_id
1 'polypeptide(L)'
;MSNVLQKQHEEHQTARQIKDNLEEMFGEQTIQAKTDSIKGLMNCRQKVGTPIKEHMMKVMAYLSEAQTNGAEIDYATQLEGDVFNGINERVASL
;
A
#
# COMPACT_ATOMS: atom_id res chain seq x y z
N MET A 1 -1.72 -43.77 16.68
CA MET A 1 -1.29 -42.67 15.78
C MET A 1 0.17 -42.91 15.44
N SER A 2 0.56 -42.72 14.18
CA SER A 2 1.97 -42.86 13.77
C SER A 2 2.79 -41.65 14.23
N ASN A 3 4.04 -41.86 14.66
CA ASN A 3 4.97 -40.79 15.05
C ASN A 3 5.09 -39.68 13.99
N VAL A 4 4.93 -40.03 12.72
CA VAL A 4 4.96 -39.09 11.60
C VAL A 4 3.78 -38.12 11.63
N LEU A 5 2.57 -38.62 11.88
CA LEU A 5 1.36 -37.81 11.94
C LEU A 5 1.37 -36.86 13.15
N GLN A 6 1.92 -37.33 14.27
CA GLN A 6 2.06 -36.50 15.47
C GLN A 6 3.05 -35.35 15.24
N LYS A 7 4.22 -35.65 14.67
CA LYS A 7 5.23 -34.63 14.34
C LYS A 7 4.68 -33.58 13.37
N GLN A 8 3.97 -34.00 12.32
CA GLN A 8 3.34 -33.07 11.39
C GLN A 8 2.30 -32.15 12.06
N HIS A 9 1.53 -32.69 13.02
CA HIS A 9 0.55 -31.89 13.77
C HIS A 9 1.24 -30.83 14.65
N GLU A 10 2.31 -31.20 15.35
CA GLU A 10 3.10 -30.29 16.19
C GLU A 10 3.79 -29.19 15.36
N GLU A 11 4.36 -29.55 14.19
CA GLU A 11 4.93 -28.59 13.24
C GLU A 11 3.87 -27.62 12.70
N HIS A 12 2.68 -28.12 12.35
CA HIS A 12 1.58 -27.28 11.87
C HIS A 12 1.05 -26.34 12.97
N GLN A 13 0.93 -26.81 14.21
CA GLN A 13 0.57 -25.96 15.35
C GLN A 13 1.60 -24.84 15.54
N THR A 14 2.89 -25.18 15.47
CA THR A 14 4.00 -24.23 15.61
C THR A 14 3.97 -23.18 14.48
N ALA A 15 3.79 -23.60 13.23
CA ALA A 15 3.68 -22.69 12.09
C ALA A 15 2.49 -21.73 12.23
N ARG A 16 1.34 -22.23 12.71
CA ARG A 16 0.15 -21.40 12.94
C ARG A 16 0.39 -20.35 14.03
N GLN A 17 0.99 -20.75 15.15
CA GLN A 17 1.31 -19.81 16.24
C GLN A 17 2.28 -18.73 15.80
N ILE A 18 3.30 -19.06 15.00
CA ILE A 18 4.22 -18.07 14.43
C ILE A 18 3.46 -17.08 13.55
N LYS A 19 2.58 -17.57 12.66
CA LYS A 19 1.75 -16.69 11.82
C LYS A 19 0.87 -15.76 12.66
N ASP A 20 0.15 -16.31 13.63
CA ASP A 20 -0.79 -15.55 14.45
C ASP A 20 -0.06 -14.46 15.27
N ASN A 21 1.12 -14.78 15.83
CA ASN A 21 1.95 -13.79 16.53
C ASN A 21 2.49 -12.69 15.60
N LEU A 22 2.88 -13.04 14.37
CA LEU A 22 3.32 -12.04 13.39
C LEU A 22 2.16 -11.11 12.98
N GLU A 23 0.96 -11.67 12.82
CA GLU A 23 -0.24 -10.91 12.49
C GLU A 23 -0.65 -9.99 13.65
N GLU A 24 -0.52 -10.43 14.90
CA GLU A 24 -0.72 -9.59 16.10
C GLU A 24 0.33 -8.46 16.18
N MET A 25 1.60 -8.75 15.92
CA MET A 25 2.69 -7.77 16.03
C MET A 25 2.68 -6.72 14.91
N PHE A 26 2.38 -7.14 13.68
CA PHE A 26 2.58 -6.32 12.47
C PHE A 26 1.29 -6.02 11.71
N GLY A 27 0.16 -6.64 12.03
CA GLY A 27 -1.09 -6.49 11.31
C GLY A 27 -1.61 -5.06 11.33
N GLU A 28 -1.75 -4.46 12.53
CA GLU A 28 -2.19 -3.08 12.69
C GLU A 28 -1.27 -2.08 11.98
N GLN A 29 0.05 -2.29 12.09
CA GLN A 29 1.06 -1.44 11.48
C GLN A 29 0.97 -1.50 9.94
N THR A 30 0.77 -2.70 9.38
CA THR A 30 0.61 -2.89 7.94
C THR A 30 -0.67 -2.22 7.43
N ILE A 31 -1.78 -2.37 8.17
CA ILE A 31 -3.06 -1.71 7.83
C ILE A 31 -2.92 -0.19 7.89
N GLN A 32 -2.25 0.33 8.92
CA GLN A 32 -2.03 1.76 9.10
C GLN A 32 -1.15 2.33 7.98
N ALA A 33 0.00 1.70 7.70
CA ALA A 33 0.91 2.12 6.64
C ALA A 33 0.24 2.10 5.26
N LYS A 34 -0.57 1.06 4.98
CA LYS A 34 -1.40 0.98 3.78
C LYS A 34 -2.36 2.16 3.68
N THR A 35 -3.09 2.43 4.76
CA THR A 35 -4.10 3.51 4.81
C THR A 35 -3.46 4.89 4.66
N ASP A 36 -2.31 5.11 5.31
CA ASP A 36 -1.58 6.37 5.23
C ASP A 36 -1.00 6.62 3.83
N SER A 37 -0.50 5.58 3.17
CA SER A 37 -0.01 5.66 1.79
C SER A 37 -1.13 6.02 0.81
N ILE A 38 -2.29 5.36 0.92
CA ILE A 38 -3.48 5.66 0.11
C ILE A 38 -3.97 7.09 0.37
N LYS A 39 -4.01 7.52 1.64
CA LYS A 39 -4.37 8.89 2.00
C LYS A 39 -3.37 9.90 1.46
N GLY A 40 -2.07 9.59 1.52
CA GLY A 40 -1.01 10.41 0.95
C GLY A 40 -1.16 10.58 -0.55
N LEU A 41 -1.49 9.49 -1.25
CA LEU A 41 -1.78 9.46 -2.68
C LEU A 41 -2.98 10.35 -3.03
N MET A 42 -4.14 10.13 -2.40
CA MET A 42 -5.37 10.90 -2.66
C MET A 42 -5.21 12.41 -2.39
N ASN A 43 -4.33 12.78 -1.46
CA ASN A 43 -4.02 14.17 -1.13
C ASN A 43 -2.82 14.72 -1.91
N CYS A 44 -2.16 13.91 -2.76
CA CYS A 44 -1.01 14.32 -3.53
C CYS A 44 -1.45 15.22 -4.69
N ARG A 45 -1.46 16.53 -4.47
CA ARG A 45 -1.70 17.53 -5.51
C ARG A 45 -0.39 18.15 -6.00
N GLN A 46 -0.26 18.37 -7.30
CA GLN A 46 0.87 19.13 -7.84
C GLN A 46 0.81 20.59 -7.35
N LYS A 47 1.91 21.10 -6.81
CA LYS A 47 2.01 22.51 -6.45
C LYS A 47 2.29 23.36 -7.70
N VAL A 48 1.70 24.55 -7.78
CA VAL A 48 1.97 25.50 -8.87
C VAL A 48 3.47 25.77 -8.95
N GLY A 49 4.03 25.70 -10.16
CA GLY A 49 5.46 25.91 -10.40
C GLY A 49 6.37 24.71 -10.11
N THR A 50 5.86 23.62 -9.51
CA THR A 50 6.66 22.38 -9.37
C THR A 50 6.70 21.58 -10.67
N PRO A 51 7.86 21.03 -11.08
CA PRO A 51 7.95 20.16 -12.24
C PRO A 51 7.06 18.92 -12.10
N ILE A 52 6.40 18.53 -13.19
CA ILE A 52 5.55 17.33 -13.23
C ILE A 52 6.34 16.09 -12.81
N LYS A 53 7.61 15.98 -13.22
CA LYS A 53 8.48 14.86 -12.84
C LYS A 53 8.57 14.68 -11.31
N GLU A 54 8.70 15.77 -10.57
CA GLU A 54 8.81 15.72 -9.10
C GLU A 54 7.49 15.24 -8.48
N HIS A 55 6.37 15.76 -8.98
CA HIS A 55 5.04 15.30 -8.57
C HIS A 55 4.83 13.80 -8.87
N MET A 56 5.18 13.35 -10.08
CA MET A 56 5.09 11.94 -10.48
C MET A 56 5.94 11.03 -9.58
N MET A 57 7.15 11.46 -9.21
CA MET A 57 8.00 10.71 -8.28
C MET A 57 7.32 10.53 -6.92
N LYS A 58 6.62 11.54 -6.43
CA LYS A 58 5.87 11.47 -5.18
C LYS A 58 4.66 10.54 -5.27
N VAL A 59 3.90 10.60 -6.37
CA VAL A 59 2.78 9.68 -6.65
C VAL A 59 3.27 8.22 -6.71
N MET A 60 4.35 7.95 -7.44
CA MET A 60 4.95 6.61 -7.51
C MET A 60 5.45 6.09 -6.16
N ALA A 61 5.97 6.97 -5.30
CA ALA A 61 6.38 6.59 -3.95
C ALA A 61 5.20 6.09 -3.12
N TYR A 62 4.08 6.83 -3.09
CA TYR A 62 2.88 6.40 -2.37
C TYR A 62 2.27 5.11 -2.93
N LEU A 63 2.25 4.94 -4.25
CA LEU A 63 1.78 3.69 -4.87
C LEU A 63 2.66 2.50 -4.47
N SER A 64 3.98 2.68 -4.46
CA SER A 64 4.93 1.62 -4.07
C SER A 64 4.78 1.25 -2.60
N GLU A 65 4.59 2.24 -1.73
CA GLU A 65 4.39 2.05 -0.30
C GLU A 65 3.05 1.36 -0.01
N ALA A 66 1.97 1.79 -0.64
CA ALA A 66 0.66 1.15 -0.52
C ALA A 66 0.70 -0.31 -1.02
N GLN A 67 1.34 -0.59 -2.17
CA GLN A 67 1.47 -1.95 -2.69
C GLN A 67 2.27 -2.86 -1.75
N THR A 68 3.41 -2.37 -1.24
CA THR A 68 4.27 -3.12 -0.30
C THR A 68 3.53 -3.47 0.99
N ASN A 69 2.59 -2.61 1.39
CA ASN A 69 1.71 -2.82 2.55
C ASN A 69 0.41 -3.58 2.19
N GLY A 70 0.35 -4.24 1.03
CA GLY A 70 -0.74 -5.13 0.64
C GLY A 70 -1.99 -4.45 0.09
N ALA A 71 -1.87 -3.21 -0.43
CA ALA A 71 -2.95 -2.64 -1.25
C ALA A 71 -2.98 -3.28 -2.63
N GLU A 72 -4.18 -3.59 -3.12
CA GLU A 72 -4.40 -3.89 -4.53
C GLU A 72 -4.44 -2.57 -5.30
N ILE A 73 -3.45 -2.38 -6.18
CA ILE A 73 -3.25 -1.14 -6.93
C ILE A 73 -3.36 -1.44 -8.42
N ASP A 74 -4.32 -0.78 -9.06
CA ASP A 74 -4.35 -0.65 -10.51
C ASP A 74 -3.64 0.66 -10.89
N TYR A 75 -2.38 0.54 -11.28
CA TYR A 75 -1.52 1.66 -11.66
C TYR A 75 -2.10 2.50 -12.79
N ALA A 76 -2.81 1.89 -13.75
CA ALA A 76 -3.34 2.63 -14.90
C ALA A 76 -4.42 3.62 -14.44
N THR A 77 -5.42 3.13 -13.71
CA THR A 77 -6.53 3.93 -13.20
C THR A 77 -6.07 4.97 -12.16
N GLN A 78 -5.11 4.63 -11.31
CA GLN A 78 -4.67 5.50 -10.21
C GLN A 78 -3.72 6.61 -10.69
N LEU A 79 -2.81 6.30 -11.62
CA LEU A 79 -1.99 7.34 -12.26
C LEU A 79 -2.87 8.30 -13.08
N GLU A 80 -3.92 7.81 -13.74
CA GLU A 80 -4.85 8.69 -14.44
C GLU A 80 -5.57 9.63 -13.44
N GLY A 81 -6.20 9.10 -12.39
CA GLY A 81 -6.91 9.90 -11.39
C GLY A 81 -6.05 10.96 -10.69
N ASP A 82 -4.87 10.59 -10.19
CA ASP A 82 -4.04 11.48 -9.37
C ASP A 82 -3.26 12.50 -10.21
N VAL A 83 -2.81 12.11 -11.41
CA VAL A 83 -2.09 13.02 -12.32
C VAL A 83 -3.07 14.00 -12.96
N PHE A 84 -4.26 13.54 -13.37
CA PHE A 84 -5.23 14.42 -14.03
C PHE A 84 -5.99 15.30 -13.04
N ASN A 85 -6.37 14.85 -11.83
CA ASN A 85 -7.05 15.75 -10.88
C ASN A 85 -6.20 16.95 -10.46
N GLY A 86 -4.88 16.79 -10.29
CA GLY A 86 -3.96 17.90 -10.01
C GLY A 86 -3.77 18.87 -11.18
N ILE A 87 -3.99 18.42 -12.42
CA ILE A 87 -3.87 19.22 -13.65
C ILE A 87 -5.22 19.88 -14.02
N ASN A 88 -6.35 19.20 -13.80
CA ASN A 88 -7.67 19.60 -14.29
C ASN A 88 -8.26 20.81 -13.51
N GLU A 89 -7.98 20.93 -12.20
CA GLU A 89 -8.34 22.13 -11.44
C GLU A 89 -7.66 23.42 -11.97
N ARG A 90 -6.54 23.31 -12.70
CA ARG A 90 -5.85 24.45 -13.35
C ARG A 90 -6.46 24.84 -14.69
N VAL A 91 -6.98 23.88 -15.46
CA VAL A 91 -7.67 24.18 -16.73
C VAL A 91 -9.05 24.80 -16.46
N ALA A 92 -9.68 24.45 -15.34
CA ALA A 92 -10.96 25.02 -14.94
C ALA A 92 -10.87 26.40 -14.24
N SER A 93 -9.67 26.84 -13.83
CA SER A 93 -9.45 28.12 -13.11
C SER A 93 -8.71 29.20 -13.93
N LEU A 94 -8.40 28.91 -15.19
CA LEU A 94 -7.91 29.85 -16.21
C LEU A 94 -9.05 30.21 -17.18
#